data_AF-A0A522LFI6-F1
#
_entry.id   AF-A0A522LFI6-F1
#
_cell.length_a   1.000
_cell.length_b   1.000
_cell.length_c   1.000
_cell.angle_alpha   90.00
_cell.angle_beta   90.00
_cell.angle_gamma   90.00
#
_symmetry.space_group_name_H-M   'P 1'
#
loop_
_entity.id
_entity.type
_entity.pdbx_description
1 polymer ?
#
loop_
_entity_poly.entity_id
_entity_poly.type
_entity_poly.pdbx_seq_one_letter_code
_entity_poly.pdbx_strand_id
1 'polypeptide(L)' 'MAKPVNFLKEVRAELSKVSWSTKQELMASTVLVITVTAIMTVFIGIVDVILSRFLSAVFK' A
#
# COMPACT_ATOMS: atom_id res chain seq x y z
N MET A 1 -4.72 6.15 -42.17
CA MET A 1 -4.89 6.77 -40.84
C MET A 1 -5.05 5.65 -39.83
N ALA A 2 -4.06 5.46 -38.95
CA ALA A 2 -4.03 4.38 -37.97
C ALA A 2 -5.28 4.47 -37.09
N LYS A 3 -6.13 3.44 -37.14
CA LYS A 3 -7.35 3.41 -36.34
C LYS A 3 -6.93 3.23 -34.88
N PRO A 4 -7.20 4.18 -33.97
CA PRO A 4 -6.80 4.08 -32.56
C PRO A 4 -7.35 2.81 -31.88
N VAL A 5 -8.44 2.26 -32.42
CA VAL A 5 -9.02 0.97 -32.01
C VAL A 5 -8.04 -0.21 -32.20
N ASN A 6 -7.26 -0.21 -33.29
CA ASN A 6 -6.26 -1.26 -33.54
C ASN A 6 -5.06 -1.10 -32.60
N PHE A 7 -4.61 0.14 -32.36
CA PHE A 7 -3.52 0.43 -31.44
C PHE A 7 -3.85 0.00 -29.99
N LEU A 8 -5.07 0.26 -29.51
CA LEU A 8 -5.52 -0.22 -28.19
C LEU A 8 -5.56 -1.75 -28.10
N LYS A 9 -5.87 -2.43 -29.21
CA LYS A 9 -5.90 -3.89 -29.28
C LYS A 9 -4.49 -4.48 -29.20
N GLU A 10 -3.52 -3.87 -29.87
CA GLU A 10 -2.10 -4.22 -29.80
C GLU A 10 -1.52 -3.95 -28.40
N VAL A 11 -1.82 -2.80 -27.79
CA VAL A 11 -1.38 -2.46 -26.42
C VAL A 11 -1.94 -3.45 -25.40
N ARG A 12 -3.22 -3.84 -25.50
CA ARG A 12 -3.81 -4.85 -24.62
C ARG A 12 -3.14 -6.23 -24.80
N ALA A 13 -2.78 -6.59 -26.02
CA ALA A 13 -2.05 -7.83 -26.29
C ALA A 13 -0.64 -7.80 -25.68
N GLU A 14 0.07 -6.68 -25.75
CA GLU A 14 1.40 -6.54 -25.15
C GLU A 14 1.35 -6.49 -23.61
N LEU A 15 0.35 -5.82 -23.04
CA LEU A 15 0.10 -5.80 -21.60
C LEU A 15 -0.23 -7.19 -21.03
N SER A 16 -0.74 -8.11 -21.84
CA SER A 16 -0.98 -9.50 -21.42
C SER A 16 0.29 -10.35 -21.32
N LYS A 17 1.38 -9.93 -21.97
CA LYS A 17 2.71 -10.55 -21.83
C LYS A 17 3.46 -10.07 -20.58
N VAL A 18 2.99 -8.99 -19.95
CA VAL A 18 3.55 -8.51 -18.70
C VAL A 18 3.21 -9.52 -17.62
N SER A 19 4.24 -10.03 -16.94
CA SER A 19 4.11 -10.94 -15.80
C SER A 19 3.46 -10.20 -14.62
N TRP A 20 2.15 -10.05 -14.65
CA TRP A 20 1.39 -9.66 -13.48
C TRP A 20 1.52 -10.75 -12.42
N SER A 21 1.85 -10.33 -11.20
CA SER A 21 1.80 -11.22 -10.03
C SER A 21 0.46 -11.93 -9.97
N THR A 22 0.50 -13.19 -9.55
CA THR A 22 -0.72 -13.98 -9.43
C THR A 22 -1.68 -13.31 -8.44
N LYS A 23 -3.00 -13.49 -8.63
CA LYS A 23 -4.01 -12.89 -7.73
C LYS A 23 -3.76 -13.23 -6.25
N GLN A 24 -3.16 -14.39 -5.99
CA GLN A 24 -2.78 -14.85 -4.66
C GLN A 24 -1.63 -14.03 -4.07
N GLU A 25 -0.58 -13.76 -4.83
CA GLU A 25 0.54 -12.90 -4.41
C GLU A 25 0.09 -11.47 -4.14
N LEU A 26 -0.84 -10.94 -4.95
CA LEU A 26 -1.38 -9.60 -4.77
C LEU A 26 -2.15 -9.48 -3.44
N MET A 27 -2.99 -10.49 -3.13
CA MET A 27 -3.70 -10.54 -1.85
C MET A 27 -2.74 -10.73 -0.68
N ALA A 28 -1.76 -11.62 -0.79
CA ALA A 28 -0.76 -11.85 0.26
C ALA A 28 0.04 -10.57 0.56
N SER A 29 0.47 -9.84 -0.48
CA SER A 29 1.18 -8.57 -0.34
C SER A 29 0.31 -7.50 0.33
N THR A 30 -0.97 -7.44 -0.01
CA THR A 30 -1.93 -6.49 0.59
C THR A 30 -2.15 -6.78 2.08
N VAL A 31 -2.34 -8.06 2.44
CA VAL A 31 -2.51 -8.48 3.84
C VAL A 31 -1.26 -8.18 4.66
N LEU A 32 -0.07 -8.40 4.10
CA LEU A 32 1.19 -8.08 4.75
C LEU A 32 1.32 -6.58 5.03
N VAL A 33 1.02 -5.73 4.04
CA VAL A 33 1.05 -4.27 4.20
C VAL A 33 0.08 -3.83 5.31
N ILE A 34 -1.16 -4.31 5.29
CA ILE A 34 -2.15 -3.99 6.33
C ILE A 34 -1.64 -4.39 7.71
N THR A 35 -1.05 -5.58 7.84
CA THR A 35 -0.53 -6.09 9.12
C THR A 35 0.62 -5.22 9.64
N VAL A 36 1.59 -4.91 8.78
CA VAL A 36 2.77 -4.10 9.16
C VAL A 36 2.33 -2.67 9.51
N THR A 37 1.46 -2.06 8.72
CA THR A 37 0.94 -0.72 9.00
C THR A 37 0.15 -0.69 10.30
N ALA A 38 -0.69 -1.68 10.57
CA ALA A 38 -1.44 -1.76 11.84
C ALA A 38 -0.50 -1.81 13.06
N ILE A 39 0.56 -2.61 13.01
CA ILE A 39 1.57 -2.67 14.08
C ILE A 39 2.25 -1.31 14.26
N MET A 40 2.62 -0.66 13.15
CA MET A 40 3.30 0.63 13.18
C MET A 40 2.40 1.75 13.74
N THR A 41 1.12 1.76 13.39
CA THR A 41 0.12 2.69 13.94
C THR A 41 -0.03 2.52 15.45
N VAL A 42 -0.10 1.28 15.95
CA VAL A 42 -0.18 1.02 17.39
C VAL A 42 1.08 1.51 18.10
N PHE A 43 2.26 1.22 17.56
CA PHE A 43 3.52 1.66 18.15
C PHE A 43 3.61 3.19 18.24
N ILE A 44 3.35 3.90 17.14
CA ILE A 44 3.39 5.37 17.11
C ILE A 44 2.35 5.94 18.09
N GLY A 45 1.12 5.40 18.10
CA GLY A 45 0.07 5.86 19.02
C GLY A 45 0.46 5.70 20.50
N ILE A 46 1.14 4.61 20.87
CA ILE A 46 1.65 4.43 22.23
C ILE A 46 2.71 5.49 22.56
N VAL A 47 3.65 5.72 21.64
CA VAL A 47 4.71 6.72 21.82
C VAL A 47 4.13 8.12 21.99
N ASP A 48 3.13 8.49 21.18
CA ASP A 48 2.44 9.79 21.25
C ASP A 48 1.71 9.97 22.59
N VAL A 49 1.06 8.92 23.11
CA VAL A 49 0.41 8.96 24.43
C VAL A 49 1.43 9.11 25.56
N ILE A 50 2.57 8.41 25.48
CA ILE A 50 3.63 8.52 26.48
C ILE A 50 4.22 9.93 26.46
N LEU A 51 4.56 10.45 25.29
CA LEU A 51 5.13 11.79 25.12
C LEU A 51 4.16 12.87 25.58
N SER A 52 2.88 12.80 25.18
CA SER A 52 1.88 13.80 25.59
C SER A 52 1.65 13.81 27.10
N ARG A 53 1.61 12.64 27.75
CA ARG A 53 1.53 12.54 29.22
C ARG A 53 2.79 13.07 29.89
N PHE A 54 3.97 12.74 29.37
CA PHE A 54 5.24 13.21 29.91
C PHE A 54 5.36 14.73 29.81
N LEU A 55 5.10 15.31 28.65
CA LEU A 55 5.10 16.76 28.44
C LEU A 55 4.08 17.46 29.34
N SER A 56 2.87 16.91 29.47
CA SER A 56 1.83 17.46 30.36
C SER A 56 2.22 17.40 31.83
N ALA A 57 3.01 16.42 32.25
CA ALA A 57 3.54 16.32 33.62
C ALA A 57 4.68 17.32 33.87
N VAL A 58 5.50 17.62 32.86
CA VAL A 58 6.63 18.55 32.96
C VAL A 58 6.21 20.02 32.87
N PHE A 59 5.21 20.35 32.06
CA PHE A 59 4.67 21.72 31.93
C PHE A 59 3.63 22.08 32.99
N LYS A 60 3.42 21.22 33.99
CA LYS A 60 2.59 21.49 35.16
C LYS A 60 3.40 22.07 36.31
#